data_AF-A0A2N8DR95-F1
#
_entry.id   AF-A0A2N8DR95-F1
#
_cell.length_a   1.000
_cell.length_b   1.000
_cell.length_c   1.000
_cell.angle_alpha   90.00
_cell.angle_beta   90.00
_cell.angle_gamma   90.00
#
_symmetry.space_group_name_H-M   'P 1'
#
loop_
_entity.id
_entity.type
_entity.pdbx_description
1 polymer ?
#
loop_
_entity_poly.entity_id
_entity_poly.type
_entity_poly.pdbx_seq_one_letter_code
_entity_poly.pdbx_strand_id
1 'polypeptide(L)' 'MPVDSRFVEILRTVAELDATHPIDESQELQALGIDSLKLIDVVMSVEREFGTELDEDALVRARTVGELWREIEGAKA' A
#
# COMPACT_ATOMS: atom_id res chain seq x y z
N MET A 1 -4.81 -13.19 4.91
CA MET A 1 -4.67 -12.42 6.17
C MET A 1 -5.25 -11.07 5.88
N PRO A 2 -6.16 -10.52 6.70
CA PRO A 2 -6.76 -9.24 6.38
C PRO A 2 -5.68 -8.14 6.38
N VAL A 3 -5.75 -7.27 5.39
CA VAL A 3 -4.91 -6.08 5.25
C VAL A 3 -5.14 -5.14 6.45
N ASP A 4 -4.08 -4.55 7.02
CA ASP A 4 -4.20 -3.64 8.18
C ASP A 4 -4.96 -2.37 7.80
N SER A 5 -5.87 -1.95 8.67
CA SER A 5 -6.73 -0.78 8.47
C SER A 5 -5.95 0.51 8.24
N ARG A 6 -4.78 0.68 8.87
CA ARG A 6 -3.91 1.85 8.68
C ARG A 6 -3.34 1.91 7.28
N PHE A 7 -2.95 0.78 6.74
CA PHE A 7 -2.45 0.71 5.36
C PHE A 7 -3.56 0.99 4.35
N VAL A 8 -4.77 0.49 4.60
CA VAL A 8 -5.96 0.82 3.81
C VAL A 8 -6.23 2.33 3.83
N GLU A 9 -6.08 3.01 4.97
CA GLU A 9 -6.21 4.47 5.04
C GLU A 9 -5.13 5.21 4.25
N ILE A 10 -3.87 4.76 4.29
CA ILE A 10 -2.78 5.36 3.50
C ILE A 10 -3.09 5.23 2.01
N LEU A 11 -3.43 4.01 1.55
CA LEU A 11 -3.80 3.77 0.17
C LEU A 11 -4.97 4.64 -0.25
N ARG A 12 -6.01 4.75 0.59
CA ARG A 12 -7.18 5.56 0.30
C ARG A 12 -6.85 7.04 0.19
N THR A 13 -6.01 7.55 1.10
CA THR A 13 -5.54 8.95 1.09
C THR A 13 -4.77 9.26 -0.17
N VAL A 14 -3.82 8.39 -0.54
CA VAL A 14 -2.97 8.59 -1.72
C VAL A 14 -3.75 8.38 -3.02
N ALA A 15 -4.64 7.40 -3.06
CA ALA A 15 -5.51 7.13 -4.20
C ALA A 15 -6.67 8.13 -4.34
N GLU A 16 -6.83 9.06 -3.37
CA GLU A 16 -7.93 10.03 -3.33
C GLU A 16 -9.31 9.35 -3.43
N LEU A 17 -9.44 8.18 -2.81
CA LEU A 17 -10.65 7.35 -2.86
C LEU A 17 -11.63 7.70 -1.74
N ASP A 18 -12.91 7.57 -2.03
CA ASP A 18 -13.97 7.85 -1.06
C ASP A 18 -13.97 6.93 0.16
N ALA A 19 -14.47 7.49 1.26
CA ALA A 19 -15.00 6.90 2.50
C ALA A 19 -15.55 5.45 2.41
N THR A 20 -16.19 5.18 1.28
CA THR A 20 -17.05 4.03 1.03
C THR A 20 -16.46 3.07 0.01
N HIS A 21 -15.35 3.40 -0.64
CA HIS A 21 -14.74 2.53 -1.64
C HIS A 21 -14.12 1.31 -0.95
N PRO A 22 -14.57 0.08 -1.24
CA PRO A 22 -13.95 -1.12 -0.68
C PRO A 22 -12.55 -1.30 -1.28
N ILE A 23 -11.58 -1.60 -0.42
CA ILE A 23 -10.21 -1.94 -0.82
C ILE A 23 -9.99 -3.40 -0.42
N ASP A 24 -9.75 -4.24 -1.42
CA ASP A 24 -9.48 -5.67 -1.28
C ASP A 24 -8.01 -5.99 -1.60
N GLU A 25 -7.48 -7.05 -1.00
CA GLU A 25 -6.14 -7.56 -1.29
C GLU A 25 -5.98 -8.00 -2.75
N SER A 26 -7.06 -8.43 -3.41
CA SER A 26 -7.04 -8.83 -4.82
C SER A 26 -7.09 -7.66 -5.80
N GLN A 27 -7.34 -6.43 -5.33
CA GLN A 27 -7.38 -5.26 -6.22
C GLN A 27 -5.97 -4.84 -6.63
N GLU A 28 -5.85 -4.44 -7.90
CA GLU A 28 -4.63 -3.85 -8.41
C GLU A 28 -4.44 -2.42 -7.91
N LEU A 29 -3.21 -2.05 -7.55
CA LEU A 29 -2.85 -0.69 -7.15
C LEU A 29 -3.17 0.31 -8.27
N GLN A 30 -2.89 -0.08 -9.52
CA GLN A 30 -3.22 0.73 -10.69
C GLN A 30 -4.73 0.95 -10.86
N ALA A 31 -5.55 -0.05 -10.52
CA ALA A 31 -7.01 0.07 -10.57
C ALA A 31 -7.56 1.01 -9.49
N LEU A 32 -6.84 1.17 -8.38
CA LEU A 32 -7.13 2.18 -7.35
C LEU A 32 -6.67 3.58 -7.76
N GLY A 33 -5.92 3.72 -8.86
CA GLY A 33 -5.33 5.01 -9.27
C GLY A 33 -3.99 5.30 -8.61
N ILE A 34 -3.31 4.30 -8.06
CA ILE A 34 -1.95 4.41 -7.55
C ILE A 34 -0.99 4.14 -8.70
N ASP A 35 -0.37 5.21 -9.18
CA ASP A 35 0.70 5.17 -10.17
C ASP A 35 2.08 5.06 -9.50
N SER A 36 3.14 5.03 -10.32
CA SER A 36 4.52 4.92 -9.82
C SER A 36 4.94 6.06 -8.89
N LEU A 37 4.34 7.25 -9.03
CA LEU A 37 4.65 8.41 -8.19
C LEU A 37 3.93 8.30 -6.84
N LYS A 38 2.63 7.98 -6.88
CA LYS A 38 1.81 7.71 -5.69
C LYS A 38 2.34 6.51 -4.91
N LEU A 39 2.95 5.53 -5.58
CA LEU A 39 3.62 4.40 -4.91
C LEU A 39 4.71 4.90 -3.95
N ILE A 40 5.53 5.86 -4.36
CA ILE A 40 6.56 6.48 -3.50
C ILE A 40 5.90 7.12 -2.27
N ASP A 41 4.80 7.86 -2.45
CA ASP A 41 4.06 8.47 -1.33
C ASP A 41 3.50 7.42 -0.36
N VAL A 42 2.99 6.30 -0.88
CA VAL A 42 2.54 5.16 -0.07
C VAL A 42 3.73 4.59 0.71
N VAL A 43 4.85 4.30 0.06
CA VAL A 43 6.06 3.78 0.71
C VAL A 43 6.47 4.67 1.86
N MET A 44 6.71 5.96 1.59
CA MET A 44 7.15 6.92 2.61
C MET A 44 6.15 7.08 3.75
N SER A 45 4.84 6.96 3.48
CA SER A 45 3.81 7.02 4.51
C SER A 45 3.80 5.75 5.36
N VAL A 46 3.95 4.59 4.73
CA VAL A 46 4.03 3.30 5.41
C VAL A 46 5.29 3.21 6.27
N GLU A 47 6.47 3.54 5.74
CA GLU A 47 7.72 3.53 6.51
C GLU A 47 7.64 4.42 7.75
N ARG A 48 7.03 5.61 7.63
CA ARG A 48 6.81 6.52 8.76
C ARG A 48 5.77 6.00 9.76
N GLU A 49 4.65 5.46 9.28
CA GLU A 49 3.54 4.98 10.12
C GLU A 49 3.88 3.68 10.85
N PHE A 50 4.61 2.79 10.19
CA PHE A 50 4.93 1.47 10.68
C PHE A 50 6.37 1.34 11.22
N GLY A 51 7.23 2.32 10.95
CA GLY A 51 8.62 2.33 11.42
C GLY A 51 9.48 1.24 10.79
N THR A 52 9.21 0.89 9.52
CA THR A 52 9.91 -0.16 8.77
C THR A 52 10.70 0.47 7.63
N GLU A 53 11.82 -0.13 7.23
CA GLU A 53 12.48 0.18 5.95
C GLU A 53 11.96 -0.78 4.89
N LEU A 54 11.41 -0.25 3.81
CA LEU A 54 10.88 -1.04 2.72
C LEU A 54 11.75 -0.87 1.49
N ASP A 55 12.00 -1.97 0.80
CA ASP A 55 12.67 -1.91 -0.49
C ASP A 55 11.68 -1.37 -1.53
N GLU A 56 11.89 -0.12 -1.95
CA GLU A 56 11.11 0.54 -3.01
C GLU A 56 11.03 -0.35 -4.27
N ASP A 57 12.11 -1.06 -4.62
CA ASP A 57 12.11 -1.95 -5.78
C ASP A 57 11.20 -3.17 -5.56
N ALA A 58 11.05 -3.66 -4.33
CA ALA A 58 10.12 -4.73 -3.98
C ALA A 58 8.67 -4.25 -4.02
N LEU A 59 8.40 -3.03 -3.54
CA LEU A 59 7.08 -2.42 -3.57
C LEU A 59 6.63 -2.05 -4.99
N VAL A 60 7.54 -1.57 -5.84
CA VAL A 60 7.26 -1.31 -7.27
C VAL A 60 6.95 -2.60 -8.03
N ARG A 61 7.48 -3.75 -7.58
CA ARG A 61 7.12 -5.06 -8.14
C ARG A 61 5.72 -5.52 -7.72
N ALA A 62 5.20 -5.04 -6.59
CA ALA A 62 3.86 -5.38 -6.14
C ALA A 62 2.80 -4.74 -7.06
N ARG A 63 1.88 -5.56 -7.55
CA ARG A 63 0.81 -5.11 -8.45
C ARG A 63 -0.52 -4.96 -7.74
N THR A 64 -0.71 -5.73 -6.67
CA THR A 64 -1.95 -5.78 -5.89
C THR A 64 -1.74 -5.26 -4.48
N VAL A 65 -2.83 -4.81 -3.86
CA VAL A 65 -2.85 -4.38 -2.45
C VAL A 65 -2.31 -5.48 -1.53
N GLY A 66 -2.70 -6.74 -1.78
CA GLY A 66 -2.25 -7.88 -0.99
C GLY A 66 -0.77 -8.24 -1.16
N GLU A 67 -0.21 -8.02 -2.35
CA GLU A 67 1.24 -8.15 -2.56
C GLU A 67 1.99 -7.04 -1.80
N LEU A 68 1.53 -5.81 -1.95
CA LEU A 68 2.16 -4.66 -1.29
C LEU A 68 2.12 -4.82 0.24
N TRP A 69 0.99 -5.28 0.78
CA TRP A 69 0.85 -5.56 2.21
C TRP A 69 1.80 -6.67 2.70
N ARG A 70 2.01 -7.73 1.90
CA ARG A 70 2.95 -8.81 2.25
C ARG A 70 4.39 -8.34 2.35
N GLU A 71 4.82 -7.44 1.47
CA GLU A 71 6.16 -6.84 1.54
C GLU A 71 6.32 -6.05 2.85
N ILE A 72 5.29 -5.29 3.23
CA ILE A 72 5.28 -4.49 4.47
C ILE A 72 5.32 -5.38 5.70
N GLU A 73 4.53 -6.45 5.70
CA GLU A 73 4.51 -7.42 6.80
C GLU A 73 5.86 -8.15 6.92
N GLY A 74 6.47 -8.51 5.78
CA GLY A 74 7.77 -9.17 5.74
C GLY A 74 8.93 -8.28 6.22
N ALA A 75 8.85 -6.97 5.99
CA ALA A 75 9.88 -6.01 6.41
C ALA A 75 9.82 -5.64 7.89
N LYS A 76 8.66 -5.82 8.54
CA LYS A 76 8.45 -5.59 9.98
C LYS A 76 9.15 -6.60 10.92
N ALA A 77 9.95 -7.52 10.38
CA ALA A 77 10.53 -8.66 11.10
C ALA A 77 11.71 -8.30 12.02
#